data_AF-A0A0B2XFH4-F1
#
_entry.id   AF-A0A0B2XFH4-F1
#
_cell.length_a   1.000
_cell.length_b   1.000
_cell.length_c   1.000
_cell.angle_alpha   90.00
_cell.angle_beta   90.00
_cell.angle_gamma   90.00
#
_symmetry.space_group_name_H-M   'P 1'
#
loop_
_entity.id
_entity.type
_entity.pdbx_description
1 polymer ?
#
loop_
_entity_poly.entity_id
_entity_poly.type
_entity_poly.pdbx_seq_one_letter_code
_entity_poly.pdbx_strand_id
1 'polypeptide(L)' 'MESHRRGQYRRRSVRLAASTADIDSLGSEYAAVEKVLGKRIRKRGRGRTTKYLVQFKGYSDKFTMWTAA' A
#
# COMPACT_ATOMS: atom_id res chain seq x y z
N MET A 1 25.34 -36.45 -0.61
CA MET A 1 25.57 -35.54 -1.75
C MET A 1 24.26 -34.89 -2.11
N GLU A 2 24.24 -33.59 -1.88
CA GLU A 2 23.10 -32.70 -1.92
C GLU A 2 22.65 -32.42 -3.36
N SER A 3 21.35 -32.35 -3.61
CA SER A 3 20.83 -31.81 -4.88
C SER A 3 19.51 -31.07 -4.61
N HIS A 4 19.70 -29.82 -4.21
CA HIS A 4 18.67 -28.80 -4.00
C HIS A 4 17.85 -28.58 -5.29
N ARG A 5 16.57 -28.98 -5.28
CA ARG A 5 15.59 -28.49 -6.25
C ARG A 5 15.31 -27.01 -5.96
N ARG A 6 16.03 -26.11 -6.64
CA ARG A 6 15.78 -24.66 -6.57
C ARG A 6 14.50 -24.34 -7.35
N GLY A 7 13.38 -24.30 -6.63
CA GLY A 7 12.12 -23.79 -7.15
C GLY A 7 12.27 -22.35 -7.61
N GLN A 8 12.11 -22.12 -8.92
CA GLN A 8 12.11 -20.77 -9.47
C GLN A 8 10.79 -20.08 -9.15
N TYR A 9 10.79 -19.25 -8.11
CA TYR A 9 9.70 -18.31 -7.86
C TYR A 9 9.74 -17.20 -8.92
N ARG A 10 8.96 -17.36 -10.00
CA ARG A 10 8.61 -16.26 -10.91
C ARG A 10 7.87 -15.20 -10.10
N ARG A 11 8.58 -14.17 -9.63
CA ARG A 11 7.96 -12.92 -9.18
C ARG A 11 7.27 -12.29 -10.38
N ARG A 12 6.00 -12.62 -10.60
CA ARG A 12 5.11 -11.85 -11.48
C ARG A 12 4.97 -10.48 -10.82
N SER A 13 5.75 -9.51 -11.28
CA SER A 13 5.53 -8.11 -11.01
C SER A 13 4.23 -7.70 -11.72
N VAL A 14 3.13 -7.75 -10.97
CA VAL A 14 1.87 -7.16 -11.40
C VAL A 14 2.08 -5.66 -11.42
N ARG A 15 2.26 -5.07 -12.60
CA ARG A 15 2.17 -3.61 -12.77
C ARG A 15 0.70 -3.24 -12.69
N LEU A 16 0.22 -2.93 -11.49
CA LEU A 16 -1.04 -2.22 -11.30
C LEU A 16 -0.84 -0.78 -11.79
N ALA A 17 -1.16 -0.52 -13.05
CA ALA A 17 -1.38 0.84 -13.53
C ALA A 17 -2.85 1.17 -13.25
N ALA A 18 -3.14 1.72 -12.07
CA ALA A 18 -4.42 2.36 -11.84
C ALA A 18 -4.45 3.64 -12.70
N SER A 19 -5.39 3.73 -13.64
CA SER A 19 -5.58 4.95 -14.42
C SER A 19 -6.15 6.03 -13.51
N THR A 20 -5.61 7.24 -13.60
CA THR A 20 -6.03 8.38 -12.77
C THR A 20 -7.50 8.78 -12.96
N ALA A 21 -8.12 8.37 -14.08
CA ALA A 21 -9.54 8.59 -14.36
C ALA A 21 -10.46 7.76 -13.44
N ASP A 22 -10.05 6.58 -12.98
CA ASP A 22 -10.87 5.73 -12.11
C ASP A 22 -10.97 6.29 -10.68
N ILE A 23 -10.00 7.12 -10.27
CA ILE A 23 -9.94 7.70 -8.92
C ILE A 23 -11.00 8.79 -8.74
N ASP A 24 -11.31 9.54 -9.80
CA ASP A 24 -12.28 10.64 -9.76
C ASP A 24 -13.72 10.13 -9.55
N SER A 25 -14.01 8.90 -9.98
CA SER A 25 -15.33 8.26 -9.84
C SER A 25 -15.61 7.69 -8.44
N LEU A 26 -14.67 7.74 -7.49
CA LEU A 26 -14.88 7.22 -6.13
C LEU A 26 -15.78 8.12 -5.26
N GLY A 27 -16.17 9.29 -5.75
CA GLY A 27 -17.09 10.20 -5.05
C GLY A 27 -16.47 10.92 -3.85
N SER A 28 -17.22 11.87 -3.27
CA SER A 28 -16.77 12.76 -2.17
C SER A 28 -16.43 12.06 -0.85
N GLU A 29 -16.67 10.75 -0.74
CA GLU A 29 -16.40 9.97 0.47
C GLU A 29 -14.91 9.58 0.59
N TYR A 30 -14.15 9.61 -0.51
CA TYR A 30 -12.75 9.19 -0.54
C TYR A 30 -11.82 10.33 -0.97
N ALA A 31 -10.85 10.65 -0.14
CA ALA A 31 -9.78 11.58 -0.50
C ALA A 31 -8.68 10.84 -1.28
N ALA A 32 -8.31 11.35 -2.44
CA ALA A 32 -7.24 10.78 -3.25
C ALA A 32 -5.90 10.81 -2.50
N VAL A 33 -5.25 9.65 -2.35
CA VAL A 33 -3.91 9.56 -1.78
C VAL A 33 -2.90 9.92 -2.86
N GLU A 34 -2.10 10.95 -2.60
CA GLU A 34 -1.00 11.35 -3.49
C GLU A 34 0.23 10.47 -3.27
N LYS A 35 0.56 10.20 -2.00
CA LYS A 35 1.79 9.48 -1.66
C LYS A 35 1.63 8.66 -0.40
N VAL A 36 2.18 7.44 -0.42
CA VAL A 36 2.39 6.65 0.80
C VAL A 36 3.78 6.97 1.33
N LEU A 37 3.85 7.65 2.48
CA LEU A 37 5.10 8.09 3.10
C LEU A 37 5.75 6.99 3.93
N GLY A 38 4.95 6.07 4.45
CA GLY A 38 5.46 5.06 5.36
C GLY A 38 4.54 3.87 5.52
N LYS A 39 5.14 2.76 5.96
CA LYS A 39 4.45 1.53 6.29
C LYS A 39 4.94 1.07 7.66
N ARG A 40 4.01 0.75 8.56
CA ARG A 40 4.34 0.14 9.84
C ARG A 40 3.54 -1.14 10.03
N ILE A 41 4.24 -2.21 10.37
CA ILE A 41 3.62 -3.49 10.72
C ILE A 41 3.79 -3.69 12.21
N ARG A 42 2.68 -3.82 12.95
CA ARG A 42 2.70 -4.19 14.37
C ARG A 42 2.20 -5.61 14.52
N LYS A 43 2.97 -6.44 15.20
CA LYS A 43 2.52 -7.77 15.64
C LYS A 43 1.75 -7.60 16.94
N ARG A 44 0.52 -8.11 17.02
CA ARG A 44 -0.26 -8.18 18.25
C ARG A 44 -0.78 -9.60 18.40
N GLY A 45 -0.19 -10.36 19.33
CA GLY A 45 -0.47 -11.79 19.49
C GLY A 45 -0.18 -12.57 18.20
N ARG A 46 -1.15 -13.38 17.76
CA ARG A 46 -1.08 -14.16 16.50
C ARG A 46 -1.33 -13.33 15.24
N GLY A 47 -1.78 -12.07 15.38
CA GLY A 47 -2.15 -11.19 14.27
C GLY A 47 -1.05 -10.21 13.84
N ARG A 48 -1.17 -9.70 12.61
CA ARG A 48 -0.36 -8.60 12.08
C ARG A 48 -1.28 -7.48 11.62
N THR A 49 -1.10 -6.28 12.16
CA THR A 49 -1.81 -5.08 11.71
C THR A 49 -0.85 -4.22 10.91
N THR A 50 -1.20 -3.96 9.66
CA THR A 50 -0.46 -3.05 8.79
C THR A 50 -1.14 -1.69 8.82
N LYS A 51 -0.33 -0.64 9.02
CA LYS A 51 -0.77 0.76 8.91
C LYS A 51 0.09 1.46 7.87
N TYR A 52 -0.53 2.33 7.09
CA TYR A 52 0.12 3.18 6.10
C TYR A 52 0.01 4.63 6.53
N LEU A 53 1.12 5.36 6.42
CA LEU A 53 1.12 6.81 6.53
C LEU A 53 0.86 7.35 5.13
N VAL A 54 -0.30 7.94 4.92
CA VAL A 54 -0.74 8.47 3.63
C VAL A 54 -0.74 9.99 3.64
N GLN A 55 -0.35 10.56 2.51
CA GLN A 55 -0.46 11.97 2.18
C GLN A 55 -1.57 12.12 1.14
N PHE A 56 -2.53 13.01 1.41
CA PHE A 56 -3.66 13.25 0.55
C PHE A 56 -3.35 14.33 -0.47
N LYS A 57 -3.84 14.16 -1.70
CA LYS A 57 -3.70 15.11 -2.79
C LYS A 57 -4.40 16.41 -2.45
N GLY A 58 -3.74 17.54 -2.66
CA GLY A 58 -4.29 18.87 -2.37
C GLY A 58 -4.21 19.29 -0.90
N TYR A 59 -3.65 18.45 -0.01
CA TYR A 59 -3.37 18.80 1.38
C TYR A 59 -1.86 18.91 1.60
N SER A 60 -1.43 19.94 2.34
CA SER A 60 -0.01 20.11 2.70
C SER A 60 0.51 18.89 3.48
N ASP A 61 1.82 18.63 3.45
CA ASP A 61 2.52 17.54 4.19
C ASP A 61 2.20 17.47 5.69
N LYS A 62 1.58 18.52 6.24
CA LYS A 62 1.07 18.57 7.61
C LYS A 62 -0.18 17.69 7.82
N PHE A 63 -0.86 17.30 6.75
CA PHE A 63 -2.07 16.46 6.76
C PHE A 63 -1.77 15.03 6.33
N THR A 64 -0.82 14.39 7.03
CA THR A 64 -0.54 12.96 6.86
C THR A 64 -1.24 12.17 7.95
N MET A 65 -1.91 11.07 7.59
CA MET A 65 -2.65 10.24 8.55
C MET A 65 -2.23 8.77 8.49
N TRP A 66 -2.17 8.12 9.64
CA TRP A 66 -1.98 6.67 9.73
C TRP A 66 -3.32 5.95 9.53
N THR A 67 -3.52 5.35 8.36
CA THR A 67 -4.71 4.53 8.07
C THR A 67 -4.39 3.03 8.14
N ALA A 68 -5.40 2.21 8.46
CA ALA A 68 -5.30 0.76 8.39
C ALA A 68 -5.40 0.29 6.92
N ALA A 69 -4.74 -0.83 6.63
CA ALA A 69 -4.84 -1.52 5.36
C ALA A 69 -6.18 -2.23 5.19
#